data_AF-A0A920GVH8-F1
#
_entry.id   AF-A0A920GVH8-F1
#
_cell.length_a   1.000
_cell.length_b   1.000
_cell.length_c   1.000
_cell.angle_alpha   90.00
_cell.angle_beta   90.00
_cell.angle_gamma   90.00
#
_symmetry.space_group_name_H-M   'P 1'
#
loop_
_entity.id
_entity.type
_entity.pdbx_description
1 polymer ?
#
loop_
_entity_poly.entity_id
_entity_poly.type
_entity_poly.pdbx_seq_one_letter_code
_entity_poly.pdbx_strand_id
1 'polypeptide(L)'
;MNLKNIIQRSGSSIVIIVGIAGSVAVMVSLLAMAEGLNSTISSTGKEDRVIILREGASSELGSGLAMSQVDVVANSPGIKSVDGEPLISAEVFSIIDLKRKVLLQHRTYLCASAASKF
;
A
#
# COMPACT_ATOMS: atom_id res chain seq x y z
N MET A 1 -10.73 -36.38 -39.32
CA MET A 1 -10.84 -37.18 -38.09
C MET A 1 -11.69 -36.44 -37.05
N ASN A 2 -12.89 -36.96 -36.79
CA ASN A 2 -13.63 -36.96 -35.52
C ASN A 2 -13.89 -35.66 -34.68
N LEU A 3 -14.50 -34.60 -35.25
CA LEU A 3 -15.23 -33.60 -34.44
C LEU A 3 -16.57 -34.14 -33.89
N LYS A 4 -17.10 -35.21 -34.49
CA LYS A 4 -18.38 -35.83 -34.10
C LYS A 4 -18.32 -36.52 -32.72
N ASN A 5 -17.20 -37.12 -32.33
CA ASN A 5 -17.05 -37.74 -30.99
C ASN A 5 -17.07 -36.73 -29.84
N ILE A 6 -16.61 -35.49 -30.06
CA ILE A 6 -16.69 -34.41 -29.05
C ILE A 6 -18.15 -34.08 -28.74
N ILE A 7 -19.00 -34.05 -29.77
CA ILE A 7 -20.43 -33.73 -29.63
C ILE A 7 -21.17 -34.87 -28.92
N GLN A 8 -20.78 -36.12 -29.20
CA GLN A 8 -21.39 -37.32 -28.62
C GLN A 8 -21.07 -37.51 -27.12
N ARG A 9 -20.01 -36.86 -26.60
CA ARG A 9 -19.64 -36.81 -25.17
C ARG A 9 -19.41 -35.36 -24.70
N SER A 10 -20.35 -34.49 -25.04
CA SER A 10 -20.30 -33.03 -24.83
C SER A 10 -20.08 -32.62 -23.36
N GLY A 11 -20.61 -33.39 -22.39
CA GLY A 11 -20.42 -33.08 -20.97
C GLY A 11 -18.96 -33.15 -20.49
N SER A 12 -18.18 -34.14 -20.96
CA SER A 12 -16.79 -34.30 -20.52
C SER A 12 -15.87 -33.24 -21.12
N SER A 13 -16.15 -32.80 -22.35
CA SER A 13 -15.37 -31.78 -23.04
C SER A 13 -15.59 -30.39 -22.47
N ILE A 14 -16.83 -30.05 -22.07
CA ILE A 14 -17.15 -28.75 -21.46
C ILE A 14 -16.41 -28.56 -20.13
N VAL A 15 -16.34 -29.59 -19.28
CA VAL A 15 -15.65 -29.51 -17.99
C VAL A 15 -14.16 -29.20 -18.16
N ILE A 16 -13.51 -29.82 -19.15
CA ILE A 16 -12.09 -29.58 -19.46
C ILE A 16 -11.89 -28.13 -19.92
N ILE A 17 -12.76 -27.62 -20.80
CA ILE A 17 -12.67 -26.25 -21.30
C ILE A 17 -12.86 -25.24 -20.15
N VAL A 18 -13.86 -25.44 -19.29
CA VAL A 18 -14.12 -24.56 -18.15
C VAL A 18 -12.95 -24.61 -17.15
N GLY A 19 -12.38 -25.78 -16.90
CA GLY A 19 -11.22 -25.92 -16.01
C GLY A 19 -10.00 -25.15 -16.52
N ILE A 20 -9.68 -25.29 -17.80
CA ILE A 20 -8.55 -24.56 -18.42
C ILE A 20 -8.84 -23.05 -18.43
N ALA A 21 -10.04 -22.64 -18.86
CA ALA A 21 -10.43 -21.23 -18.90
C ALA A 21 -10.37 -20.57 -17.51
N GLY A 22 -10.84 -21.26 -16.47
CA GLY A 22 -10.78 -20.79 -15.09
C GLY A 22 -9.34 -20.58 -14.61
N SER A 23 -8.44 -21.53 -14.88
CA SER A 23 -7.02 -21.41 -14.48
C SER A 23 -6.32 -20.24 -15.19
N VAL A 24 -6.54 -20.09 -16.50
CA VAL A 24 -5.94 -19.01 -17.29
C VAL A 24 -6.47 -17.65 -16.84
N ALA A 25 -7.77 -17.54 -16.53
CA ALA A 25 -8.38 -16.31 -16.03
C ALA A 25 -7.71 -15.82 -14.73
N VAL A 26 -7.41 -16.74 -13.80
CA VAL A 26 -6.70 -16.41 -12.55
C VAL A 26 -5.26 -15.99 -12.85
N MET A 27 -4.54 -16.75 -13.67
CA MET A 27 -3.15 -16.43 -14.02
C MET A 27 -3.04 -15.04 -14.65
N VAL A 28 -3.92 -14.72 -15.60
CA VAL A 28 -3.97 -13.41 -16.27
C VAL A 28 -4.31 -12.29 -15.28
N SER A 29 -5.23 -12.53 -14.34
CA SER A 29 -5.62 -11.55 -13.34
C SER A 29 -4.45 -11.19 -12.40
N LEU A 30 -3.68 -12.18 -11.96
CA LEU A 30 -2.51 -11.94 -11.11
C LEU A 30 -1.37 -11.25 -11.88
N LEU A 31 -1.14 -11.62 -13.14
CA LEU A 31 -0.16 -10.93 -14.00
C LEU A 31 -0.56 -9.47 -14.23
N ALA A 32 -1.83 -9.19 -14.50
CA ALA A 32 -2.34 -7.83 -14.65
C ALA A 32 -2.21 -7.01 -13.35
N MET A 33 -2.47 -7.63 -12.18
CA MET A 33 -2.25 -6.99 -10.89
C MET A 33 -0.77 -6.67 -10.65
N ALA A 34 0.13 -7.61 -10.96
CA ALA A 34 1.56 -7.41 -10.82
C ALA A 34 2.05 -6.26 -11.72
N GLU A 35 1.62 -6.23 -12.98
CA GLU A 35 1.95 -5.15 -13.90
C GLU A 35 1.36 -3.81 -13.45
N GLY A 36 0.11 -3.80 -12.98
CA GLY A 36 -0.52 -2.59 -12.44
C GLY A 36 0.22 -2.03 -11.22
N LEU A 37 0.69 -2.90 -10.32
CA LEU A 37 1.50 -2.49 -9.17
C LEU A 37 2.86 -1.97 -9.61
N ASN A 38 3.54 -2.66 -10.53
CA ASN A 38 4.84 -2.25 -11.04
C ASN A 38 4.77 -0.89 -11.77
N SER A 39 3.72 -0.68 -12.56
CA SER A 39 3.42 0.59 -13.21
C SER A 39 3.17 1.71 -12.18
N THR A 40 2.46 1.41 -11.11
CA THR A 40 2.22 2.39 -10.04
C THR A 40 3.52 2.75 -9.31
N ILE A 41 4.33 1.76 -8.92
CA ILE A 41 5.60 2.01 -8.22
C ILE A 41 6.56 2.79 -9.12
N SER A 42 6.74 2.37 -10.37
CA SER A 42 7.61 3.09 -11.32
C SER A 42 7.11 4.50 -11.61
N SER A 43 5.79 4.73 -11.69
CA SER A 43 5.22 6.05 -11.92
C SER A 43 5.24 6.96 -10.68
N THR A 44 5.41 6.43 -9.45
CA THR A 44 5.48 7.26 -8.24
C THR A 44 6.81 8.02 -8.14
N GLY A 45 7.89 7.47 -8.70
CA GLY A 45 9.19 8.13 -8.81
C GLY A 45 9.28 8.93 -10.11
N LYS A 46 9.11 10.25 -10.05
CA LYS A 46 9.49 11.11 -11.18
C LYS A 46 10.98 11.39 -11.13
N GLU A 47 11.65 11.35 -12.29
CA GLU A 47 13.10 11.59 -12.40
C GLU A 47 13.52 13.01 -11.97
N ASP A 48 12.58 13.95 -11.89
CA ASP A 48 12.79 15.33 -11.46
C ASP A 48 12.59 15.55 -9.94
N ARG A 49 12.37 14.48 -9.16
CA ARG A 49 12.14 14.54 -7.71
C ARG A 49 13.19 13.76 -6.95
N VAL A 50 13.68 14.35 -5.87
CA VAL A 50 14.66 13.75 -4.97
C VAL A 50 14.10 13.69 -3.55
N ILE A 51 14.37 12.60 -2.85
CA ILE A 51 14.04 12.43 -1.43
C ILE A 51 15.33 12.61 -0.64
N ILE A 52 15.32 13.51 0.35
CA ILE A 52 16.47 13.79 1.21
C ILE A 52 16.16 13.25 2.60
N LEU A 53 17.01 12.34 3.07
CA LEU A 53 16.90 11.75 4.40
C LEU A 53 18.11 12.14 5.24
N ARG A 54 17.94 12.21 6.57
CA ARG A 54 19.08 12.36 7.48
C ARG A 54 20.02 11.17 7.32
N GLU A 55 21.33 11.43 7.42
CA GLU A 55 22.33 10.37 7.47
C GLU A 55 22.00 9.34 8.57
N GLY A 56 22.07 8.06 8.20
CA GLY A 56 21.72 6.92 9.06
C GLY A 56 20.23 6.57 9.12
N ALA A 57 19.34 7.32 8.48
CA ALA A 57 17.92 6.94 8.36
C ALA A 57 17.72 5.93 7.21
N SER A 58 17.14 4.77 7.51
CA SER A 58 16.79 3.75 6.50
C SER A 58 15.40 3.95 5.87
N SER A 59 14.61 4.88 6.40
CA SER A 59 13.27 5.19 5.91
C SER A 59 12.87 6.62 6.26
N GLU A 60 11.89 7.18 5.55
CA GLU A 60 11.30 8.49 5.83
C GLU A 60 10.78 8.58 7.28
N LEU A 61 10.19 7.50 7.81
CA LEU A 61 9.70 7.43 9.19
C LEU A 61 10.81 7.56 10.24
N GLY A 62 12.03 7.13 9.93
CA GLY A 62 13.19 7.27 10.81
C GLY A 62 14.00 8.54 10.56
N SER A 63 13.63 9.32 9.55
CA SER A 63 14.34 10.55 9.18
C SER A 63 13.76 11.73 9.94
N GLY A 64 14.63 12.48 10.61
CA GLY A 64 14.28 13.73 11.26
C GLY A 64 15.24 14.82 10.85
N LEU A 65 14.76 15.81 10.08
CA LEU A 65 15.51 17.00 9.69
C LEU A 65 15.02 18.20 10.50
N ALA A 66 15.94 18.97 11.06
CA ALA A 66 15.62 20.24 11.71
C ALA A 66 15.27 21.30 10.65
N MET A 67 14.43 22.29 11.00
CA MET A 67 14.05 23.37 10.07
C MET A 67 15.26 24.10 9.49
N SER A 68 16.32 24.31 10.29
CA SER A 68 17.56 24.92 9.79
C SER A 68 18.26 24.09 8.70
N GLN A 69 18.10 22.77 8.70
CA GLN A 69 18.63 21.90 7.64
C GLN A 69 17.77 21.98 6.38
N VAL A 70 16.46 22.11 6.53
CA VAL A 70 15.53 22.36 5.42
C VAL A 70 15.87 23.67 4.73
N ASP A 71 16.15 24.74 5.50
CA ASP A 71 16.54 26.05 4.96
C ASP A 71 17.85 25.96 4.15
N VAL A 72 18.84 25.21 4.63
CA VAL A 72 20.10 24.98 3.90
C VAL A 72 19.84 24.26 2.58
N VAL A 73 18.98 23.24 2.60
CA VAL A 73 18.61 22.50 1.39
C VAL A 73 17.87 23.43 0.43
N ALA A 74 16.88 24.19 0.90
CA ALA A 74 16.06 25.09 0.07
C ALA A 74 16.90 26.16 -0.66
N ASN A 75 18.01 26.60 -0.06
CA ASN A 75 18.94 27.57 -0.65
C ASN A 75 20.06 26.93 -1.49
N SER A 76 20.08 25.60 -1.64
CA SER A 76 21.09 24.90 -2.42
C SER A 76 20.92 25.10 -3.92
N PRO A 77 22.00 25.27 -4.70
CA PRO A 77 21.92 25.33 -6.15
C PRO A 77 21.38 24.00 -6.73
N GLY A 78 20.51 24.09 -7.74
CA GLY A 78 19.94 22.93 -8.44
C GLY A 78 18.47 22.62 -8.14
N ILE A 79 17.87 23.28 -7.14
CA ILE A 79 16.42 23.19 -6.89
C ILE A 79 15.68 24.08 -7.88
N LYS A 80 14.63 23.52 -8.50
CA LYS A 80 13.75 24.28 -9.39
C LYS A 80 12.90 25.25 -8.56
N SER A 81 12.89 26.53 -8.95
CA SER A 81 12.00 27.53 -8.34
C SER A 81 10.83 27.84 -9.27
N VAL A 82 9.67 28.10 -8.68
CA VAL A 82 8.47 28.62 -9.38
C VAL A 82 8.06 29.90 -8.67
N ASP A 83 7.91 30.99 -9.41
CA ASP A 83 7.52 32.31 -8.89
C ASP A 83 8.42 32.84 -7.75
N GLY A 84 9.70 32.44 -7.75
CA GLY A 84 10.68 32.84 -6.74
C GLY A 84 10.75 31.93 -5.52
N GLU A 85 9.85 30.96 -5.39
CA GLU A 85 9.82 29.99 -4.29
C GLU A 85 10.49 28.66 -4.70
N PRO A 86 11.39 28.09 -3.89
CA PRO A 86 11.98 26.78 -4.17
C PRO A 86 10.91 25.69 -4.10
N LEU A 87 10.87 24.78 -5.09
CA LEU A 87 9.99 23.62 -5.07
C LEU A 87 10.52 22.58 -4.08
N ILE A 88 10.20 22.77 -2.80
CA ILE A 88 10.55 21.87 -1.70
C ILE A 88 9.30 21.57 -0.85
N SER A 89 9.21 20.35 -0.34
CA SER A 89 8.18 19.93 0.62
C SER A 89 8.85 19.34 1.85
N ALA A 90 8.70 20.01 2.99
CA ALA A 90 9.20 19.53 4.27
C ALA A 90 8.09 18.74 4.98
N GLU A 91 8.19 17.41 4.92
CA GLU A 91 7.20 16.52 5.53
C GLU A 91 7.61 16.10 6.95
N VAL A 92 6.62 16.01 7.84
CA VAL A 92 6.83 15.63 9.24
C VAL A 92 5.90 14.47 9.59
N PHE A 93 6.47 13.35 10.03
CA PHE A 93 5.72 12.19 10.50
C PHE A 93 5.75 12.13 12.03
N SER A 94 4.59 11.94 12.64
CA SER A 94 4.46 11.71 14.08
C SER A 94 3.59 10.48 14.32
N ILE A 95 4.13 9.53 15.08
CA ILE A 95 3.41 8.31 15.46
C ILE A 95 2.57 8.64 16.69
N ILE A 96 1.26 8.71 16.51
CA ILE A 96 0.30 8.89 17.60
C ILE A 96 -0.27 7.54 18.03
N ASP A 97 -0.14 7.20 19.31
CA ASP A 97 -0.81 6.02 19.87
C ASP A 97 -2.25 6.39 20.26
N LEU A 98 -3.21 5.82 19.54
CA LEU A 98 -4.63 6.01 19.84
C LEU A 98 -5.09 4.94 20.82
N LYS A 99 -5.36 5.35 22.07
CA LYS A 99 -6.07 4.48 23.02
C LYS A 99 -7.47 4.18 22.49
N ARG A 100 -7.68 2.92 22.08
CA ARG A 100 -9.01 2.41 21.71
C ARG A 100 -9.97 2.57 22.88
N LYS A 101 -10.88 3.55 22.81
CA LYS A 101 -11.98 3.69 23.77
C LYS A 101 -12.99 2.58 23.50
N VAL A 102 -12.85 1.45 24.18
CA VAL A 102 -13.86 0.39 24.18
C VAL A 102 -15.08 0.91 24.93
N LEU A 103 -16.08 1.40 24.19
CA LEU A 103 -17.40 1.81 24.69
C LEU A 103 -18.27 0.60 25.16
N LEU A 104 -17.63 -0.42 25.72
CA LEU A 104 -18.27 -1.59 26.33
C LEU A 104 -17.74 -1.91 27.74
N GLN A 105 -16.81 -1.10 28.29
CA GLN A 105 -16.22 -1.39 29.60
C GLN A 105 -17.12 -1.01 30.79
N HIS A 106 -18.17 -0.20 30.62
CA HIS A 106 -19.00 0.26 31.75
C HIS A 106 -20.05 -0.75 32.24
N ARG A 107 -20.43 -1.77 31.46
CA ARG A 107 -21.41 -2.80 31.89
C ARG A 107 -20.76 -4.09 32.42
N THR A 108 -19.53 -4.40 32.01
CA THR A 108 -18.86 -5.66 32.39
C THR A 108 -18.28 -5.62 33.80
N TYR A 109 -17.84 -4.46 34.30
CA TYR A 109 -17.37 -4.34 35.69
C TYR A 109 -18.47 -4.54 36.74
N LEU A 110 -19.74 -4.30 36.39
CA LEU A 110 -20.86 -4.50 37.31
C LEU A 110 -21.17 -5.99 37.54
N CYS A 111 -21.01 -6.83 36.50
CA CYS A 111 -21.19 -8.29 36.63
C CYS A 111 -20.03 -8.96 37.36
N ALA A 112 -18.78 -8.54 37.10
CA ALA A 112 -17.60 -9.14 37.74
C ALA A 112 -17.53 -8.84 39.25
N SER A 113 -17.98 -7.67 39.69
CA SER A 113 -18.02 -7.33 41.12
C SER A 113 -19.09 -8.13 41.89
N ALA A 114 -20.25 -8.41 41.28
CA ALA A 114 -21.33 -9.18 41.91
C ALA A 114 -20.99 -10.68 42.12
N ALA A 115 -20.15 -11.26 41.26
CA ALA A 115 -19.74 -12.67 41.36
C ALA A 115 -18.69 -12.93 42.46
N SER A 116 -18.02 -11.89 42.98
CA SER A 116 -17.04 -12.02 44.07
C SER A 116 -17.64 -11.91 45.48
N LYS A 117 -18.95 -11.71 45.58
CA LYS A 117 -19.70 -11.59 46.85
C LYS A 117 -20.61 -12.79 47.17
N PHE A 118 -20.41 -13.91 46.48
CA PHE A 118 -20.95 -15.22 46.85
C PHE A 118 -19.81 -16.19 47.13
#